data_AF-A0A6A0HX81-F1
#
_entry.id   AF-A0A6A0HX81-F1
#
_cell.length_a   1.000
_cell.length_b   1.000
_cell.length_c   1.000
_cell.angle_alpha   90.00
_cell.angle_beta   90.00
_cell.angle_gamma   90.00
#
_symmetry.space_group_name_H-M   'P 1'
#
loop_
_entity.id
_entity.type
_entity.pdbx_description
1 polymer ?
#
loop_
_entity_poly.entity_id
_entity_poly.type
_entity_poly.pdbx_seq_one_letter_code
_entity_poly.pdbx_strand_id
1 'polypeptide(L)'
;MFLQRLGRCIKNLRVSTVLEVLKTSTQPGLEHFRTDTKLILPFVYFEARNVLIERDYIMRLVQQLAAVATRILRLRELEKYDQAQQELEQAYGELLGLQHELLLSLDAATAAQLLGHEEKIKIAAKLVQEESALLEHQGRFEQAHARRQRALELYLEALALAGYSEEKDGAMLASLCQKIDVAELAERYQEILSALPLP
;
A
#
# COMPACT_ATOMS: atom_id res chain seq x y z
N MET A 1 -12.13 -35.51 1.58
CA MET A 1 -12.94 -34.42 0.97
C MET A 1 -13.33 -33.30 1.93
N PHE A 2 -13.48 -33.52 3.24
CA PHE A 2 -13.87 -32.46 4.21
C PHE A 2 -12.77 -31.40 4.46
N LEU A 3 -11.50 -31.82 4.47
CA LEU A 3 -10.35 -30.93 4.71
C LEU A 3 -10.12 -29.88 3.60
N GLN A 4 -10.49 -30.18 2.36
CA GLN A 4 -10.41 -29.21 1.25
C GLN A 4 -11.52 -28.14 1.31
N ARG A 5 -12.65 -28.42 1.96
CA ARG A 5 -13.71 -27.43 2.19
C ARG A 5 -13.37 -26.48 3.34
N LEU A 6 -12.68 -26.96 4.38
CA LEU A 6 -12.23 -26.13 5.51
C LEU A 6 -11.13 -25.13 5.12
N GLY A 7 -10.18 -25.53 4.27
CA GLY A 7 -9.09 -24.65 3.81
C GLY A 7 -9.55 -23.41 3.02
N ARG A 8 -10.77 -23.43 2.46
CA ARG A 8 -11.34 -22.28 1.74
C ARG A 8 -12.12 -21.33 2.65
N CYS A 9 -12.63 -21.80 3.80
CA CYS A 9 -13.29 -20.95 4.80
C CYS A 9 -12.32 -20.18 5.69
N ILE A 10 -11.11 -20.70 5.93
CA ILE A 10 -10.16 -20.10 6.89
C ILE A 10 -9.50 -18.81 6.34
N LYS A 11 -9.42 -18.65 5.01
CA LYS A 11 -8.76 -17.48 4.38
C LYS A 11 -9.40 -16.13 4.72
N ASN A 12 -10.64 -16.10 5.24
CA ASN A 12 -11.35 -14.87 5.60
C ASN A 12 -11.85 -14.84 7.06
N LEU A 13 -11.46 -15.81 7.90
CA LEU A 13 -11.85 -15.79 9.31
C LEU A 13 -10.86 -14.97 10.12
N ARG A 14 -11.33 -13.90 10.77
CA ARG A 14 -10.56 -13.22 11.81
C ARG A 14 -10.10 -14.25 12.84
N VAL A 15 -8.84 -14.13 13.29
CA VAL A 15 -8.21 -15.03 14.27
C VAL A 15 -9.08 -15.23 15.53
N SER A 16 -9.85 -14.21 15.91
CA SER A 16 -10.83 -14.27 17.01
C SER A 16 -11.95 -15.30 16.80
N THR A 17 -12.44 -15.44 15.57
CA THR A 17 -13.54 -16.36 15.22
C THR A 17 -13.07 -17.82 15.20
N VAL A 18 -11.81 -18.07 14.78
CA VAL A 18 -11.21 -19.41 14.86
C VAL A 18 -11.05 -19.85 16.32
N LEU A 19 -10.66 -18.93 17.21
CA LEU A 19 -10.54 -19.20 18.64
C LEU A 19 -11.89 -19.44 19.34
N GLU A 20 -12.98 -18.79 18.91
CA GLU A 20 -14.33 -19.04 19.44
C GLU A 20 -14.90 -20.39 19.00
N VAL A 21 -14.70 -20.78 17.73
CA VAL A 21 -15.14 -22.09 17.22
C VAL A 21 -14.41 -23.24 17.94
N LEU A 22 -13.14 -23.06 18.28
CA LEU A 22 -12.36 -24.05 19.03
C LEU A 22 -12.75 -24.14 20.51
N LYS A 23 -13.31 -23.07 21.11
CA LYS A 23 -13.81 -23.08 22.49
C LYS A 23 -15.20 -23.69 22.64
N THR A 24 -16.00 -23.68 21.58
CA THR A 24 -17.42 -24.11 21.63
C THR A 24 -17.64 -25.59 21.27
N SER A 25 -16.64 -26.29 20.73
CA SER A 25 -16.72 -27.75 20.51
C SER A 25 -16.40 -28.55 21.77
N THR A 26 -17.23 -28.40 22.81
CA THR A 26 -17.31 -29.37 23.91
C THR A 26 -18.64 -30.10 23.79
N GLN A 27 -18.78 -30.95 22.76
CA GLN A 27 -19.87 -31.92 22.69
C GLN A 27 -19.41 -33.23 23.37
N PRO A 28 -20.18 -33.77 24.34
CA PRO A 28 -19.82 -35.03 25.00
C PRO A 28 -20.14 -36.19 24.05
N GLY A 29 -19.10 -36.89 23.57
CA GLY A 29 -19.29 -38.07 22.70
C GLY A 29 -18.15 -38.44 21.74
N LEU A 30 -17.03 -37.71 21.73
CA LEU A 30 -15.88 -37.98 20.85
C LEU A 30 -14.59 -38.19 21.66
N GLU A 31 -14.55 -39.22 22.51
CA GLU A 31 -13.38 -39.55 23.34
C GLU A 31 -12.19 -40.19 22.58
N HIS A 32 -12.24 -40.28 21.24
CA HIS A 32 -11.16 -40.90 20.45
C HIS A 32 -10.38 -39.95 19.54
N PHE A 33 -10.77 -38.69 19.44
CA PHE A 33 -9.93 -37.68 18.79
C PHE A 33 -9.16 -36.93 19.85
N ARG A 34 -8.06 -37.55 20.32
CA ARG A 34 -6.95 -36.81 20.90
C ARG A 34 -6.62 -35.70 19.90
N THR A 35 -6.99 -34.47 20.24
CA THR A 35 -6.55 -33.27 19.53
C THR A 35 -5.03 -33.25 19.67
N ASP A 36 -4.33 -33.70 18.64
CA ASP A 36 -2.88 -33.55 18.53
C ASP A 36 -2.57 -32.05 18.39
N THR A 37 -2.55 -31.38 19.55
CA THR A 37 -2.19 -29.98 19.77
C THR A 37 -0.79 -29.69 19.22
N LYS A 38 0.00 -30.75 18.98
CA LYS A 38 1.35 -30.72 18.39
C LYS A 38 1.40 -30.28 16.92
N LEU A 39 0.31 -30.38 16.14
CA LEU A 39 0.30 -29.94 14.73
C LEU A 39 -0.42 -28.61 14.49
N ILE A 40 -1.37 -28.24 15.35
CA ILE A 40 -2.18 -27.01 15.19
C ILE A 40 -1.43 -25.79 15.73
N LEU A 41 -0.74 -25.92 16.87
CA LEU A 41 0.03 -24.81 17.46
C LEU A 41 1.14 -24.31 16.52
N PRO A 42 1.97 -25.15 15.86
CA PRO A 42 3.01 -24.67 14.95
C PRO A 42 2.45 -23.88 13.75
N PHE A 43 1.30 -24.29 13.21
CA PHE A 43 0.68 -23.64 12.05
C PHE A 43 0.11 -22.27 12.41
N VAL A 44 -0.66 -22.18 13.51
CA VAL A 44 -1.23 -20.91 13.99
C VAL A 44 -0.14 -19.95 14.47
N TYR A 45 0.94 -20.46 15.09
CA TYR A 45 2.07 -19.64 15.50
C TYR A 45 2.88 -19.11 14.31
N PHE A 46 2.98 -19.88 13.22
CA PHE A 46 3.67 -19.45 12.00
C PHE A 46 2.93 -18.32 11.28
N GLU A 47 1.60 -18.42 11.13
CA GLU A 47 0.81 -17.34 10.52
C GLU A 47 0.81 -16.07 11.39
N ALA A 48 0.62 -16.19 12.70
CA ALA A 48 0.66 -15.05 13.62
C ALA A 48 2.03 -14.35 13.62
N ARG A 49 3.12 -15.12 13.54
CA ARG A 49 4.48 -14.58 13.44
C ARG A 49 4.70 -13.84 12.12
N ASN A 50 4.22 -14.37 10.99
CA ASN A 50 4.35 -13.71 9.69
C ASN A 50 3.58 -12.38 9.65
N VAL A 51 2.36 -12.33 10.19
CA VAL A 51 1.57 -11.09 10.28
C VAL A 51 2.26 -10.03 11.14
N LEU A 52 2.89 -10.43 12.25
CA LEU A 52 3.66 -9.51 13.09
C LEU A 52 4.90 -8.96 12.36
N ILE A 53 5.67 -9.83 11.69
CA ILE A 53 6.86 -9.42 10.93
C ILE A 53 6.48 -8.46 9.78
N GLU A 54 5.42 -8.77 9.06
CA GLU A 54 4.91 -7.93 7.97
C GLU A 54 4.47 -6.57 8.50
N ARG A 55 3.69 -6.53 9.59
CA ARG A 55 3.27 -5.28 10.23
C ARG A 55 4.46 -4.42 10.67
N ASP A 56 5.46 -5.03 11.31
CA ASP A 56 6.67 -4.32 11.76
C ASP A 56 7.47 -3.79 10.56
N TYR A 57 7.55 -4.57 9.49
CA TYR A 57 8.19 -4.15 8.24
C TYR A 57 7.48 -2.96 7.59
N ILE A 58 6.16 -3.03 7.44
CA ILE A 58 5.35 -1.93 6.88
C ILE A 58 5.44 -0.68 7.76
N MET A 59 5.35 -0.83 9.08
CA MET A 59 5.48 0.30 10.01
C MET A 59 6.85 0.97 9.86
N ARG A 60 7.91 0.19 9.70
CA ARG A 60 9.26 0.70 9.43
C ARG A 60 9.31 1.46 8.09
N LEU A 61 8.71 0.93 7.03
CA LEU A 61 8.66 1.62 5.74
C LEU A 61 7.93 2.97 5.84
N VAL A 62 6.80 3.01 6.56
CA VAL A 62 6.03 4.26 6.76
C VAL A 62 6.86 5.29 7.52
N GLN A 63 7.57 4.87 8.57
CA GLN A 63 8.47 5.76 9.33
C GLN A 63 9.62 6.29 8.47
N GLN A 64 10.23 5.43 7.65
CA GLN A 64 11.30 5.84 6.74
C GLN A 64 10.78 6.82 5.67
N LEU A 65 9.59 6.58 5.11
CA LEU A 65 8.95 7.52 4.19
C LEU A 65 8.72 8.89 4.85
N ALA A 66 8.21 8.93 6.08
CA ALA A 66 7.99 10.20 6.79
C ALA A 66 9.31 10.98 6.98
N ALA A 67 10.39 10.27 7.31
CA ALA A 67 11.72 10.86 7.44
C ALA A 67 12.24 11.42 6.10
N VAL A 68 12.08 10.66 5.01
CA VAL A 68 12.42 11.09 3.64
C VAL A 68 11.62 12.33 3.24
N ALA A 69 10.30 12.30 3.39
CA ALA A 69 9.42 13.41 3.04
C ALA A 69 9.79 14.70 3.80
N THR A 70 10.12 14.58 5.08
CA THR A 70 10.58 15.72 5.90
C THR A 70 11.90 16.30 5.38
N ARG A 71 12.85 15.45 4.96
CA ARG A 71 14.13 15.92 4.39
C ARG A 71 13.91 16.62 3.05
N ILE A 72 13.12 16.04 2.15
CA ILE A 72 12.79 16.62 0.85
C ILE A 72 12.11 17.97 1.02
N LEU A 73 11.11 18.06 1.91
CA LEU A 73 10.41 19.30 2.22
C LEU A 73 11.40 20.40 2.65
N ARG A 74 12.29 20.08 3.60
CA ARG A 74 13.30 21.02 4.09
C ARG A 74 14.27 21.45 2.99
N LEU A 75 14.72 20.52 2.14
CA LEU A 75 15.63 20.84 1.02
C LEU A 75 14.94 21.74 -0.01
N ARG A 76 13.64 21.52 -0.25
CA ARG A 76 12.81 22.35 -1.13
C ARG A 76 12.64 23.77 -0.60
N GLU A 77 12.38 23.93 0.70
CA GLU A 77 12.31 25.25 1.37
C GLU A 77 13.63 26.01 1.31
N LEU A 78 14.76 25.29 1.29
CA LEU A 78 16.11 25.86 1.14
C LEU A 78 16.53 26.00 -0.34
N GLU A 79 15.63 25.75 -1.29
CA GLU A 79 15.87 25.79 -2.74
C GLU A 79 17.02 24.86 -3.21
N LYS A 80 17.37 23.84 -2.41
CA LYS A 80 18.42 22.86 -2.73
C LYS A 80 17.86 21.72 -3.56
N TYR A 81 17.39 22.03 -4.76
CA TYR A 81 16.60 21.09 -5.54
C TYR A 81 17.39 19.86 -6.00
N ASP A 82 18.67 20.00 -6.35
CA ASP A 82 19.51 18.86 -6.75
C ASP A 82 19.68 17.86 -5.59
N GLN A 83 19.82 18.36 -4.37
CA GLN A 83 19.90 17.51 -3.18
C GLN A 83 18.56 16.84 -2.88
N ALA A 84 17.45 17.56 -3.07
CA ALA A 84 16.11 16.98 -2.92
C ALA A 84 15.85 15.86 -3.95
N GLN A 85 16.34 16.03 -5.18
CA GLN A 85 16.27 15.03 -6.23
C GLN A 85 17.10 13.78 -5.89
N GLN A 86 18.33 13.97 -5.39
CA GLN A 86 19.16 12.85 -4.92
C GLN A 86 18.51 12.07 -3.76
N GLU A 87 17.90 12.78 -2.79
CA GLU A 87 17.15 12.14 -1.70
C GLU A 87 15.94 11.34 -2.23
N LEU A 88 15.23 11.84 -3.24
CA LEU A 88 14.15 11.10 -3.89
C LEU A 88 14.66 9.82 -4.53
N GLU A 89 15.71 9.90 -5.36
CA GLU A 89 16.30 8.75 -6.06
C GLU A 89 16.77 7.66 -5.08
N GLN A 90 17.41 8.06 -3.98
CA GLN A 90 17.80 7.14 -2.91
C GLN A 90 16.58 6.49 -2.23
N ALA A 91 15.53 7.26 -1.96
CA ALA A 91 14.33 6.76 -1.32
C ALA A 91 13.60 5.69 -2.15
N TYR A 92 13.61 5.78 -3.49
CA TYR A 92 13.07 4.71 -4.34
C TYR A 92 13.80 3.38 -4.10
N GLY A 93 15.13 3.41 -4.07
CA GLY A 93 15.94 2.22 -3.80
C GLY A 93 15.74 1.67 -2.39
N GLU A 94 15.74 2.54 -1.38
CA GLU A 94 15.64 2.13 0.03
C GLU A 94 14.24 1.63 0.42
N LEU A 95 13.18 2.31 -0.02
CA LEU A 95 11.80 2.02 0.41
C LEU A 95 11.12 0.97 -0.45
N LEU A 96 11.36 1.02 -1.78
CA LEU A 96 10.65 0.17 -2.74
C LEU A 96 11.53 -0.96 -3.27
N GLY A 97 12.86 -0.86 -3.14
CA GLY A 97 13.79 -1.79 -3.76
C GLY A 97 13.82 -1.67 -5.29
N LEU A 98 13.42 -0.51 -5.83
CA LEU A 98 13.34 -0.24 -7.25
C LEU A 98 14.08 1.05 -7.58
N GLN A 99 14.63 1.13 -8.79
CA GLN A 99 15.23 2.36 -9.29
C GLN A 99 14.13 3.32 -9.73
N HIS A 100 14.39 4.62 -9.57
CA HIS A 100 13.47 5.68 -9.94
C HIS A 100 13.08 5.61 -11.42
N GLU A 101 14.07 5.49 -12.30
CA GLU A 101 13.90 5.47 -13.75
C GLU A 101 13.03 4.28 -14.20
N LEU A 102 13.20 3.13 -13.56
CA LEU A 102 12.40 1.95 -13.85
C LEU A 102 10.93 2.21 -13.52
N LEU A 103 10.62 2.76 -12.35
CA LEU A 103 9.24 3.04 -11.97
C LEU A 103 8.56 4.01 -12.95
N LEU A 104 9.31 4.99 -13.45
CA LEU A 104 8.80 5.99 -14.39
C LEU A 104 8.63 5.49 -15.81
N SER A 105 9.39 4.46 -16.19
CA SER A 105 9.25 3.83 -17.50
C SER A 105 8.02 2.93 -17.62
N LEU A 106 7.43 2.54 -16.49
CA LEU A 106 6.25 1.67 -16.40
C LEU A 106 4.96 2.48 -16.27
N ASP A 107 3.84 1.94 -16.76
CA ASP A 107 2.49 2.43 -16.48
C ASP A 107 2.02 2.00 -15.07
N ALA A 108 0.90 2.55 -14.56
CA ALA A 108 0.55 2.45 -13.14
C ALA A 108 0.16 1.04 -12.76
N ALA A 109 -0.60 0.37 -13.62
CA ALA A 109 -1.00 -1.00 -13.42
C ALA A 109 0.22 -1.93 -13.38
N THR A 110 1.18 -1.77 -14.29
CA THR A 110 2.41 -2.60 -14.28
C THR A 110 3.30 -2.30 -13.08
N ALA A 111 3.49 -1.03 -12.73
CA ALA A 111 4.24 -0.65 -11.53
C ALA A 111 3.60 -1.20 -10.25
N ALA A 112 2.26 -1.16 -10.15
CA ALA A 112 1.52 -1.73 -9.04
C ALA A 112 1.69 -3.24 -8.93
N GLN A 113 1.62 -3.95 -10.06
CA GLN A 113 1.89 -5.40 -10.11
C GLN A 113 3.31 -5.75 -9.66
N LEU A 114 4.30 -4.96 -10.08
CA LEU A 114 5.70 -5.16 -9.69
C LEU A 114 5.92 -4.94 -8.18
N LEU A 115 5.28 -3.92 -7.60
CA LEU A 115 5.36 -3.60 -6.18
C LEU A 115 4.62 -4.63 -5.31
N GLY A 116 3.50 -5.18 -5.80
CA GLY A 116 2.81 -6.35 -5.27
C GLY A 116 2.11 -6.19 -3.92
N HIS A 117 2.14 -5.00 -3.31
CA HIS A 117 1.54 -4.73 -1.99
C HIS A 117 1.03 -3.29 -1.91
N GLU A 118 -0.19 -3.07 -1.40
CA GLU A 118 -0.85 -1.76 -1.42
C GLU A 118 -0.01 -0.65 -0.74
N GLU A 119 0.58 -0.91 0.42
CA GLU A 119 1.38 0.07 1.14
C GLU A 119 2.62 0.51 0.35
N LYS A 120 3.27 -0.41 -0.39
CA LYS A 120 4.39 -0.05 -1.28
C LYS A 120 3.92 0.82 -2.43
N ILE A 121 2.75 0.52 -2.99
CA ILE A 121 2.15 1.33 -4.07
C ILE A 121 1.80 2.73 -3.54
N LYS A 122 1.21 2.84 -2.34
CA LYS A 122 0.93 4.12 -1.68
C LYS A 122 2.20 4.92 -1.38
N ILE A 123 3.28 4.25 -0.95
CA ILE A 123 4.60 4.89 -0.77
C ILE A 123 5.13 5.42 -2.11
N ALA A 124 5.03 4.63 -3.19
CA ALA A 124 5.45 5.07 -4.52
C ALA A 124 4.65 6.30 -4.98
N ALA A 125 3.33 6.28 -4.83
CA ALA A 125 2.47 7.43 -5.12
C ALA A 125 2.89 8.69 -4.35
N LYS A 126 3.22 8.57 -3.05
CA LYS A 126 3.71 9.68 -2.22
C LYS A 126 5.06 10.23 -2.69
N LEU A 127 6.01 9.36 -3.05
CA LEU A 127 7.31 9.80 -3.59
C LEU A 127 7.15 10.53 -4.93
N VAL A 128 6.30 10.02 -5.82
CA VAL A 128 6.00 10.67 -7.11
C VAL A 128 5.28 12.02 -6.88
N GLN A 129 4.43 12.12 -5.85
CA GLN A 129 3.80 13.40 -5.47
C GLN A 129 4.85 14.43 -5.01
N GLU A 130 5.82 14.04 -4.17
CA GLU A 130 6.90 14.93 -3.75
C GLU A 130 7.78 15.37 -4.93
N GLU A 131 8.03 14.48 -5.90
CA GLU A 131 8.72 14.84 -7.15
C GLU A 131 7.92 15.85 -7.97
N SER A 132 6.59 15.71 -8.03
CA SER A 132 5.75 16.71 -8.69
C SER A 132 5.88 18.09 -8.05
N ALA A 133 5.91 18.15 -6.71
CA ALA A 133 6.06 19.39 -5.98
C ALA A 133 7.45 20.00 -6.23
N LEU A 134 8.51 19.18 -6.24
CA LEU A 134 9.86 19.62 -6.58
C LEU A 134 9.91 20.26 -7.97
N LEU A 135 9.29 19.62 -8.97
CA LEU A 135 9.21 20.13 -10.33
C LEU A 135 8.42 21.45 -10.43
N GLU A 136 7.34 21.63 -9.66
CA GLU A 136 6.62 22.92 -9.59
C GLU A 136 7.51 24.03 -9.05
N HIS A 137 8.26 23.77 -7.98
CA HIS A 137 9.18 24.76 -7.39
C HIS A 137 10.32 25.14 -8.35
N GLN A 138 10.72 24.22 -9.24
CA GLN A 138 11.67 24.50 -10.33
C GLN A 138 11.02 25.21 -11.55
N GLY A 139 9.72 25.49 -11.53
CA GLY A 139 8.99 26.08 -12.67
C GLY A 139 8.70 25.10 -13.82
N ARG A 140 8.90 23.80 -13.62
CA ARG A 140 8.67 22.74 -14.63
C ARG A 140 7.24 22.19 -14.53
N PHE A 141 6.26 23.07 -14.71
CA PHE A 141 4.84 22.78 -14.44
C PHE A 141 4.24 21.62 -15.24
N GLU A 142 4.57 21.50 -16.53
CA GLU A 142 4.10 20.38 -17.37
C GLU A 142 4.54 19.02 -16.82
N GLN A 143 5.80 18.93 -16.42
CA GLN A 143 6.36 17.69 -15.88
C GLN A 143 5.80 17.41 -14.49
N ALA A 144 5.63 18.45 -13.67
CA ALA A 144 4.95 18.33 -12.39
C ALA A 144 3.52 17.80 -12.54
N HIS A 145 2.79 18.30 -13.53
CA HIS A 145 1.43 17.86 -13.82
C HIS A 145 1.38 16.37 -14.17
N ALA A 146 2.24 15.93 -15.10
CA ALA A 146 2.37 14.52 -15.46
C ALA A 146 2.73 13.64 -14.25
N ARG A 147 3.62 14.11 -13.35
CA ARG A 147 3.95 13.37 -12.12
C ARG A 147 2.80 13.32 -11.14
N ARG A 148 2.01 14.38 -11.02
CA ARG A 148 0.83 14.36 -10.17
C ARG A 148 -0.19 13.35 -10.67
N GLN A 149 -0.47 13.34 -11.98
CA GLN A 149 -1.35 12.32 -12.59
C GLN A 149 -0.84 10.91 -12.28
N ARG A 150 0.45 10.66 -12.52
CA ARG A 150 1.10 9.38 -12.19
C ARG A 150 0.93 8.97 -10.73
N ALA A 151 1.08 9.92 -9.80
CA ALA A 151 0.89 9.66 -8.37
C ALA A 151 -0.56 9.28 -8.05
N LEU A 152 -1.55 9.95 -8.66
CA LEU A 152 -2.96 9.61 -8.51
C LEU A 152 -3.26 8.21 -9.06
N GLU A 153 -2.81 7.89 -10.26
CA GLU A 153 -3.01 6.56 -10.87
C GLU A 153 -2.46 5.44 -9.97
N LEU A 154 -1.23 5.60 -9.47
CA LEU A 154 -0.62 4.63 -8.54
C LEU A 154 -1.46 4.51 -7.27
N TYR A 155 -1.94 5.62 -6.71
CA TYR A 155 -2.77 5.58 -5.52
C TYR A 155 -4.08 4.82 -5.78
N LEU A 156 -4.72 5.05 -6.93
CA LEU A 156 -5.94 4.35 -7.33
C LEU A 156 -5.72 2.85 -7.53
N GLU A 157 -4.57 2.42 -8.07
CA GLU A 157 -4.23 0.99 -8.13
C GLU A 157 -4.09 0.38 -6.72
N ALA A 158 -3.53 1.12 -5.76
CA ALA A 158 -3.47 0.65 -4.37
C ALA A 158 -4.87 0.49 -3.77
N LEU A 159 -5.79 1.41 -4.05
CA LEU A 159 -7.18 1.34 -3.60
C LEU A 159 -7.95 0.22 -4.29
N ALA A 160 -7.70 -0.03 -5.58
CA ALA A 160 -8.30 -1.14 -6.31
C ALA A 160 -7.88 -2.50 -5.72
N LEU A 161 -6.66 -2.59 -5.17
CA LEU A 161 -6.14 -3.80 -4.53
C LEU A 161 -6.70 -4.03 -3.12
N ALA A 162 -6.70 -3.00 -2.27
CA ALA A 162 -7.00 -3.12 -0.83
C ALA A 162 -8.40 -2.64 -0.42
N GLY A 163 -9.11 -1.97 -1.33
CA GLY A 163 -10.33 -1.23 -1.03
C GLY A 163 -10.06 0.17 -0.46
N TYR A 164 -11.08 1.02 -0.52
CA TYR A 164 -11.04 2.38 0.00
C TYR A 164 -11.44 2.43 1.48
N SER A 165 -10.73 3.24 2.26
CA SER A 165 -11.09 3.60 3.62
C SER A 165 -10.98 5.11 3.79
N GLU A 166 -12.09 5.79 4.06
CA GLU A 166 -12.11 7.25 4.19
C GLU A 166 -11.14 7.79 5.26
N GLU A 167 -11.04 7.10 6.40
CA GLU A 167 -10.11 7.43 7.48
C GLU A 167 -8.64 7.42 7.02
N LYS A 168 -8.26 6.49 6.14
CA LYS A 168 -6.87 6.30 5.70
C LYS A 168 -6.54 7.05 4.41
N ASP A 169 -7.51 7.11 3.50
CA ASP A 169 -7.29 7.44 2.11
C ASP A 169 -7.89 8.79 1.72
N GLY A 170 -8.90 9.28 2.43
CA GLY A 170 -9.66 10.47 2.05
C GLY A 170 -8.78 11.72 1.91
N ALA A 171 -7.93 12.00 2.91
CA ALA A 171 -7.04 13.17 2.88
C ALA A 171 -6.00 13.10 1.75
N MET A 172 -5.43 11.92 1.51
CA MET A 172 -4.43 11.73 0.44
C MET A 172 -5.07 11.84 -0.93
N LEU A 173 -6.23 11.19 -1.13
CA LEU A 173 -6.96 11.23 -2.39
C LEU A 173 -7.41 12.66 -2.72
N ALA A 174 -7.94 13.40 -1.74
CA ALA A 174 -8.29 14.81 -1.91
C ALA A 174 -7.09 15.67 -2.31
N SER A 175 -5.92 15.45 -1.68
CA SER A 175 -4.69 16.16 -2.01
C SER A 175 -4.21 15.88 -3.44
N LEU A 176 -4.29 14.64 -3.92
CA LEU A 176 -3.89 14.26 -5.28
C LEU A 176 -4.86 14.82 -6.33
N CYS A 177 -6.17 14.81 -6.04
CA CYS A 177 -7.19 15.30 -6.97
C CYS A 177 -7.23 16.84 -7.09
N GLN A 178 -6.74 17.61 -6.12
CA GLN A 178 -6.88 19.07 -6.06
C GLN A 178 -6.42 19.82 -7.34
N LYS A 179 -5.41 19.29 -8.03
CA LYS A 179 -4.77 19.93 -9.19
C LYS A 179 -4.76 19.03 -10.44
N ILE A 180 -5.69 18.07 -10.52
CA ILE A 180 -5.85 17.19 -11.69
C ILE A 180 -7.28 17.37 -12.22
N ASP A 181 -7.41 17.59 -13.52
CA ASP A 181 -8.68 17.39 -14.19
C ASP A 181 -8.91 15.88 -14.40
N VAL A 182 -9.98 15.35 -13.78
CA VAL A 182 -10.33 13.93 -13.86
C VAL A 182 -10.57 13.49 -15.31
N ALA A 183 -11.03 14.40 -16.19
CA ALA A 183 -11.26 14.11 -17.59
C ALA A 183 -9.97 13.75 -18.37
N GLU A 184 -8.81 14.13 -17.85
CA GLU A 184 -7.52 13.84 -18.49
C GLU A 184 -6.95 12.47 -18.10
N LEU A 185 -7.51 11.82 -17.07
CA LEU A 185 -7.07 10.48 -16.66
C LEU A 185 -7.54 9.43 -17.67
N ALA A 186 -6.84 8.29 -17.74
CA ALA A 186 -7.30 7.16 -18.52
C ALA A 186 -8.67 6.64 -18.00
N GLU A 187 -9.50 6.10 -18.89
CA GLU A 187 -10.87 5.64 -18.61
C GLU A 187 -10.95 4.74 -17.37
N ARG A 188 -10.02 3.77 -17.23
CA ARG A 188 -9.87 2.92 -16.05
C ARG A 188 -9.85 3.70 -14.73
N TYR A 189 -9.10 4.79 -14.66
CA TYR A 189 -8.93 5.58 -13.43
C TYR A 189 -10.12 6.50 -13.17
N GLN A 190 -10.79 6.96 -14.23
CA GLN A 190 -12.07 7.65 -14.11
C GLN A 190 -13.14 6.72 -13.52
N GLU A 191 -13.22 5.47 -14.00
CA GLU A 191 -14.13 4.45 -13.47
C GLU A 191 -13.86 4.18 -11.99
N ILE A 192 -12.59 3.95 -11.61
CA ILE A 192 -12.22 3.72 -10.21
C ILE A 192 -12.63 4.92 -9.35
N LEU A 193 -12.32 6.15 -9.77
CA LEU A 193 -12.69 7.37 -9.03
C LEU A 193 -14.21 7.52 -8.89
N SER A 194 -14.97 7.25 -9.95
CA SER A 194 -16.43 7.35 -9.94
C SER A 194 -17.11 6.36 -9.00
N ALA A 195 -16.44 5.24 -8.70
CA ALA A 195 -16.93 4.22 -7.77
C ALA A 195 -16.61 4.54 -6.31
N LEU A 196 -15.75 5.53 -6.04
CA LEU A 196 -15.40 5.95 -4.69
C LEU A 196 -16.40 6.99 -4.17
N PRO A 197 -16.73 6.96 -2.86
CA PRO A 197 -17.45 8.06 -2.23
C PRO A 197 -16.47 9.23 -2.10
N LEU A 198 -16.38 10.03 -3.16
CA LEU A 198 -15.65 11.29 -3.14
C LEU A 198 -16.41 12.28 -2.24
N PRO A 199 -15.70 13.10 -1.44
CA PRO A 199 -16.33 14.17 -0.66
C PRO A 199 -16.96 15.25 -1.54
#